data_AF-A0A8J6ICR3-F1
#
_entry.id   AF-A0A8J6ICR3-F1
#
_cell.length_a   1.000
_cell.length_b   1.000
_cell.length_c   1.000
_cell.angle_alpha   90.00
_cell.angle_beta   90.00
_cell.angle_gamma   90.00
#
_symmetry.space_group_name_H-M   'P 1'
#
loop_
_entity.id
_entity.type
_entity.pdbx_description
1 polymer ?
#
loop_
_entity_poly.entity_id
_entity_poly.type
_entity_poly.pdbx_seq_one_letter_code
_entity_poly.pdbx_strand_id
1 'polypeptide(L)'
;MGSGSKIRVPGRGAIAAAFDHFDTRAGGDPNLHTHLVIANKVQGPDGQWRAVDGQVLHQAAVACSEIYDTTFADLLATRLPVRFGYRDRGPRAYELDGIGDDLPGAFSAFMGV
;
A
#
# COMPACT_ATOMS: atom_id res chain seq x y z
N MET A 1 -29.55 -10.26 -28.88
CA MET A 1 -28.82 -11.21 -28.00
C MET A 1 -27.49 -11.52 -28.67
N GLY A 2 -26.28 -11.25 -28.18
CA GLY A 2 -25.73 -10.45 -27.09
C GLY A 2 -24.20 -10.45 -27.33
N SER A 3 -23.55 -9.27 -27.36
CA SER A 3 -22.13 -9.16 -27.80
C SER A 3 -21.24 -8.44 -26.78
N GLY A 4 -21.36 -8.77 -25.49
CA GLY A 4 -20.62 -8.07 -24.44
C GLY A 4 -20.34 -8.88 -23.18
N SER A 5 -20.26 -10.21 -23.26
CA SER A 5 -19.87 -10.99 -22.08
C SER A 5 -18.41 -10.70 -21.70
N LYS A 6 -18.20 -10.17 -20.50
CA LYS A 6 -16.89 -10.06 -19.88
C LYS A 6 -16.62 -11.37 -19.13
N ILE A 7 -15.53 -12.04 -19.46
CA ILE A 7 -15.08 -13.24 -18.73
C ILE A 7 -13.88 -12.88 -17.86
N ARG A 8 -13.92 -13.28 -16.59
CA ARG A 8 -12.76 -13.26 -15.70
C ARG A 8 -12.09 -14.63 -15.77
N VAL A 9 -10.78 -14.64 -15.92
CA VAL A 9 -9.96 -15.85 -15.89
C VAL A 9 -8.84 -15.68 -14.86
N PRO A 10 -8.38 -16.75 -14.19
CA PRO A 10 -7.25 -16.66 -13.29
C PRO A 10 -5.99 -16.14 -13.99
N GLY A 11 -5.24 -15.24 -13.35
CA GLY A 11 -3.94 -14.77 -13.82
C GLY A 11 -2.79 -15.60 -13.24
N ARG A 12 -1.70 -15.74 -14.00
CA ARG A 12 -0.44 -16.35 -13.53
C ARG A 12 0.46 -15.29 -12.89
N GLY A 13 0.06 -14.80 -11.73
CA GLY A 13 0.80 -13.78 -10.97
C GLY A 13 0.65 -12.37 -11.54
N ALA A 14 1.59 -11.50 -11.20
CA ALA A 14 1.63 -10.10 -11.63
C ALA A 14 3.08 -9.70 -11.99
N ILE A 15 3.21 -8.71 -12.87
CA ILE A 15 4.47 -8.02 -13.13
C ILE A 15 4.40 -6.67 -12.44
N ALA A 16 5.37 -6.38 -11.57
CA ALA A 16 5.44 -5.12 -10.86
C ALA A 16 6.89 -4.61 -10.75
N ALA A 17 7.03 -3.29 -10.59
CA ALA A 17 8.28 -2.63 -10.24
C ALA A 17 8.06 -1.78 -8.98
N ALA A 18 9.01 -1.84 -8.05
CA ALA A 18 8.97 -1.11 -6.79
C ALA A 18 9.97 0.05 -6.83
N PHE A 19 9.52 1.22 -6.40
CA PHE A 19 10.34 2.43 -6.30
C PHE A 19 10.14 3.06 -4.92
N ASP A 20 11.22 3.17 -4.16
CA ASP A 20 11.18 3.79 -2.83
C ASP A 20 11.37 5.31 -2.93
N HIS A 21 10.61 6.02 -2.12
CA HIS A 21 10.62 7.45 -1.94
C HIS A 21 10.69 7.78 -0.45
N PHE A 22 11.30 8.92 -0.11
CA PHE A 22 11.63 9.27 1.27
C PHE A 22 10.99 10.58 1.74
N ASP A 23 10.33 11.31 0.86
CA ASP A 23 9.80 12.65 1.10
C ASP A 23 8.36 12.82 0.63
N THR A 24 7.65 13.80 1.19
CA THR A 24 6.33 14.21 0.68
C THR A 24 6.47 15.09 -0.55
N ARG A 25 5.49 15.03 -1.45
CA ARG A 25 5.50 15.74 -2.74
C ARG A 25 5.63 17.26 -2.65
N ALA A 26 5.02 17.86 -1.64
CA ALA A 26 4.86 19.32 -1.54
C ALA A 26 5.68 19.96 -0.42
N GLY A 27 6.07 19.19 0.60
CA GLY A 27 6.75 19.70 1.79
C GLY A 27 8.19 19.21 1.97
N GLY A 28 8.58 18.14 1.28
CA GLY A 28 9.86 17.48 1.58
C GLY A 28 9.89 16.82 2.96
N ASP A 29 8.73 16.70 3.63
CA ASP A 29 8.61 16.07 4.94
C ASP A 29 9.01 14.59 4.84
N PRO A 30 9.69 14.01 5.84
CA PRO A 30 10.04 12.60 5.84
C PRO A 30 8.81 11.71 5.68
N ASN A 31 8.76 10.97 4.58
CA ASN A 31 7.68 10.04 4.27
C ASN A 31 8.23 8.87 3.45
N LEU A 32 8.67 7.82 4.14
CA LEU A 32 9.13 6.59 3.48
C LEU A 32 7.93 5.86 2.88
N HIS A 33 7.90 5.72 1.56
CA HIS A 33 6.85 4.98 0.86
C HIS A 33 7.38 4.33 -0.42
N THR A 34 6.75 3.22 -0.81
CA THR A 34 7.09 2.48 -2.03
C THR A 34 5.97 2.61 -3.05
N HIS A 35 6.30 3.14 -4.23
CA HIS A 35 5.45 3.05 -5.40
C HIS A 35 5.60 1.67 -6.04
N LEU A 36 4.63 0.77 -5.79
CA LEU A 36 4.55 -0.53 -6.45
C LEU A 36 3.71 -0.43 -7.72
N VAL A 37 4.37 -0.24 -8.86
CA VAL A 37 3.73 -0.09 -10.18
C VAL A 37 3.43 -1.47 -10.76
N ILE A 38 2.14 -1.81 -10.86
CA ILE A 38 1.69 -3.08 -11.46
C ILE A 38 1.42 -2.85 -12.96
N ALA A 39 2.04 -3.67 -13.81
CA ALA A 39 1.76 -3.65 -15.24
C ALA A 39 0.30 -4.07 -15.49
N ASN A 40 -0.42 -3.34 -16.34
CA ASN A 40 -1.77 -3.75 -16.79
C ASN A 40 -1.70 -4.86 -17.86
N LYS A 41 -0.92 -5.91 -17.56
CA LYS A 41 -0.75 -7.12 -18.36
C LYS A 41 -0.56 -8.32 -17.44
N VAL A 42 -1.39 -9.33 -17.63
CA VAL A 42 -1.31 -10.62 -16.93
C VAL A 42 -1.50 -11.77 -17.92
N GLN A 43 -0.76 -12.85 -17.72
CA GLN A 43 -0.89 -14.04 -18.55
C GLN A 43 -1.97 -14.97 -17.97
N GLY A 44 -2.92 -15.40 -18.79
CA GLY A 44 -3.92 -16.38 -18.41
C GLY A 44 -3.38 -17.81 -18.38
N PRO A 45 -4.19 -18.79 -17.96
CA PRO A 45 -3.77 -20.19 -17.88
C PRO A 45 -3.49 -20.81 -19.27
N ASP A 46 -4.05 -20.20 -20.31
CA ASP A 46 -3.87 -20.50 -21.72
C ASP A 46 -2.65 -19.82 -22.36
N GLY A 47 -1.83 -19.11 -21.56
CA GLY A 47 -0.65 -18.41 -22.04
C GLY A 47 -0.95 -17.07 -22.73
N GLN A 48 -2.22 -16.68 -22.88
CA GLN A 48 -2.60 -15.44 -23.55
C GLN A 48 -2.54 -14.24 -22.59
N TRP A 49 -2.05 -13.10 -23.09
CA TRP A 49 -1.95 -11.85 -22.33
C TRP A 49 -3.28 -11.09 -22.32
N ARG A 50 -3.65 -10.58 -21.15
CA ARG A 50 -4.89 -9.82 -20.90
C ARG A 50 -4.64 -8.64 -19.97
N ALA A 51 -5.59 -7.73 -19.90
CA ALA A 51 -5.59 -6.68 -18.89
C ALA A 51 -5.86 -7.27 -17.49
N VAL A 52 -5.30 -6.63 -16.47
CA VAL A 52 -5.60 -6.94 -15.07
C VAL A 52 -6.99 -6.43 -14.72
N ASP A 53 -7.72 -7.17 -13.89
CA ASP A 53 -8.98 -6.68 -13.36
C ASP A 53 -8.75 -5.68 -12.21
N GLY A 54 -8.74 -4.39 -12.55
CA GLY A 54 -8.51 -3.32 -11.58
C GLY A 54 -9.61 -3.19 -10.52
N GLN A 55 -10.83 -3.69 -10.75
CA GLN A 55 -11.89 -3.64 -9.74
C GLN A 55 -11.58 -4.58 -8.58
N VAL A 56 -11.00 -5.75 -8.87
CA VAL A 56 -10.55 -6.68 -7.83
C VAL A 56 -9.44 -6.06 -7.00
N LEU A 57 -8.46 -5.41 -7.64
CA LEU A 57 -7.39 -4.72 -6.92
C LEU A 57 -7.93 -3.59 -6.03
N HIS A 58 -8.87 -2.79 -6.55
CA HIS A 58 -9.47 -1.71 -5.78
C HIS A 58 -10.27 -2.22 -4.58
N GLN A 59 -11.04 -3.29 -4.75
CA GLN A 59 -11.78 -3.93 -3.65
C GLN A 59 -10.85 -4.52 -2.59
N ALA A 60 -9.64 -4.95 -2.97
CA ALA A 60 -8.64 -5.50 -2.06
C ALA A 60 -7.78 -4.43 -1.35
N ALA A 61 -7.89 -3.15 -1.72
CA ALA A 61 -6.96 -2.11 -1.27
C ALA A 61 -6.84 -1.99 0.26
N VAL A 62 -7.97 -2.03 0.99
CA VAL A 62 -7.97 -1.98 2.46
C VAL A 62 -7.28 -3.21 3.05
N ALA A 63 -7.62 -4.41 2.57
CA ALA A 63 -6.99 -5.64 3.06
C ALA A 63 -5.47 -5.66 2.80
N CYS A 64 -5.03 -5.18 1.63
CA CYS A 64 -3.61 -5.01 1.32
C CYS A 64 -2.93 -4.01 2.26
N SER A 65 -3.60 -2.90 2.61
CA SER A 65 -3.08 -1.91 3.57
C SER A 65 -2.88 -2.55 4.95
N GLU A 66 -3.90 -3.25 5.47
CA GLU A 66 -3.83 -3.86 6.80
C GLU A 66 -2.75 -4.96 6.88
N ILE A 67 -2.59 -5.75 5.80
CA ILE A 67 -1.51 -6.73 5.69
C ILE A 67 -0.15 -6.01 5.71
N TYR A 68 -0.01 -4.93 4.95
CA TYR A 68 1.22 -4.14 4.92
C TYR A 68 1.54 -3.56 6.29
N ASP A 69 0.62 -2.81 6.91
CA ASP A 69 0.85 -2.11 8.17
C ASP A 69 1.19 -3.09 9.30
N THR A 70 0.44 -4.20 9.41
CA THR A 70 0.67 -5.22 10.43
C THR A 70 2.01 -5.93 10.21
N THR A 71 2.32 -6.32 8.97
CA THR A 71 3.58 -7.00 8.65
C THR A 71 4.76 -6.06 8.86
N PHE A 72 4.64 -4.79 8.46
CA PHE A 72 5.67 -3.79 8.64
C PHE A 72 5.97 -3.55 10.12
N ALA A 73 4.95 -3.35 10.95
CA ALA A 73 5.12 -3.14 12.39
C ALA A 73 5.82 -4.33 13.07
N ASP A 74 5.37 -5.56 12.77
CA ASP A 74 5.95 -6.80 13.31
C ASP A 74 7.42 -6.99 12.89
N LEU A 75 7.68 -6.80 11.59
CA LEU A 75 9.02 -6.90 11.01
C LEU A 75 9.98 -5.84 11.55
N LEU A 76 9.49 -4.62 11.82
CA LEU A 76 10.32 -3.55 12.37
C LEU A 76 10.62 -3.79 13.85
N ALA A 77 9.62 -4.17 14.66
CA ALA A 77 9.78 -4.49 16.08
C ALA A 77 10.68 -5.72 16.30
N THR A 78 10.75 -6.63 15.34
CA THR A 78 11.70 -7.76 15.37
C THR A 78 13.16 -7.32 15.14
N ARG A 79 13.38 -6.25 14.38
CA ARG A 79 14.73 -5.80 13.96
C ARG A 79 15.28 -4.65 14.81
N LEU A 80 14.42 -3.82 15.36
CA LEU A 80 14.76 -2.63 16.12
C LEU A 80 14.03 -2.67 17.47
N PRO A 81 14.59 -2.08 18.54
CA PRO A 81 13.98 -2.05 19.87
C PRO A 81 12.83 -1.02 19.94
N VAL A 82 11.84 -1.18 19.07
CA VAL A 82 10.68 -0.30 18.94
C VAL A 82 9.39 -1.04 19.29
N ARG A 83 8.38 -0.27 19.68
CA ARG A 83 7.01 -0.77 19.91
C ARG A 83 6.03 0.11 19.17
N PHE A 84 4.90 -0.47 18.81
CA PHE A 84 3.80 0.23 18.16
C PHE A 84 2.59 0.24 19.08
N GLY A 85 1.96 1.40 19.18
CA GLY A 85 0.76 1.64 19.95
C GLY A 85 -0.35 2.24 19.08
N TYR A 86 -1.59 2.03 19.50
CA TYR A 86 -2.73 2.74 18.94
C TYR A 86 -2.77 4.16 19.47
N ARG A 87 -2.94 5.15 18.60
CA ARG A 87 -3.23 6.52 18.97
C ARG A 87 -4.71 6.82 18.73
N ASP A 88 -5.30 7.59 19.63
CA ASP A 88 -6.72 7.95 19.59
C ASP A 88 -6.93 9.18 18.68
N ARG A 89 -6.46 9.08 17.42
CA ARG A 89 -6.46 10.18 16.44
C ARG A 89 -6.88 9.66 15.06
N GLY A 90 -8.17 9.36 14.91
CA GLY A 90 -8.74 8.98 13.61
C GLY A 90 -8.68 7.47 13.29
N PRO A 91 -8.86 7.07 12.02
CA PRO A 91 -8.86 5.65 11.65
C PRO A 91 -7.55 5.00 12.10
N ARG A 92 -7.67 3.78 12.63
CA ARG A 92 -6.64 2.98 13.31
C ARG A 92 -5.24 3.08 12.67
N ALA A 93 -4.46 4.07 13.09
CA ALA A 93 -3.06 4.20 12.70
C ALA A 93 -2.18 3.67 13.84
N TYR A 94 -1.26 2.76 13.48
CA TYR A 94 -0.19 2.32 14.36
C TYR A 94 0.93 3.36 14.33
N GLU A 95 1.29 3.88 15.50
CA GLU A 95 2.42 4.80 15.62
C GLU A 95 3.46 4.23 16.57
N LEU A 96 4.71 4.68 16.42
CA LEU A 96 5.80 4.29 17.30
C LEU A 96 5.56 4.85 18.71
N ASP A 97 5.68 3.98 19.71
CA ASP A 97 5.69 4.38 21.11
C ASP A 97 6.93 5.24 21.40
N GLY A 98 6.77 6.25 22.26
CA GLY A 98 7.85 7.14 22.66
C GLY A 98 8.14 8.30 21.70
N ILE A 99 7.43 8.39 20.57
CA ILE A 99 7.40 9.59 19.73
C ILE A 99 6.30 10.52 20.25
N GLY A 100 6.68 11.75 20.65
CA GLY A 100 5.76 12.79 21.07
C GLY A 100 5.04 13.44 19.88
N ASP A 101 3.86 14.02 20.11
CA ASP A 101 3.00 14.58 19.05
C ASP A 101 3.62 15.83 18.39
N ASP A 102 4.63 16.44 19.00
CA ASP A 102 5.39 17.56 18.46
C ASP A 102 6.13 17.18 17.18
N LEU A 103 6.67 15.96 17.11
CA LEU A 103 7.46 15.52 15.98
C LEU A 103 6.60 15.22 14.74
N PRO A 104 5.53 14.40 14.79
CA PRO A 104 4.59 14.28 13.68
C PRO A 104 3.96 15.62 13.31
N GLY A 105 3.63 16.47 14.30
CA GLY A 105 3.09 17.81 14.04
C GLY A 105 4.02 18.70 13.21
N ALA A 106 5.34 18.58 13.40
CA ALA A 106 6.34 19.34 12.65
C ALA A 106 6.56 18.84 11.21
N PHE A 107 6.29 17.56 10.94
CA PHE A 107 6.57 16.88 9.66
C PHE A 107 5.32 16.35 8.95
N SER A 108 4.14 16.89 9.26
CA SER A 108 2.87 16.52 8.63
C SER A 108 2.23 17.71 7.92
N ALA A 109 3.04 18.66 7.44
CA ALA A 109 2.56 19.91 6.85
C ALA A 109 1.71 19.68 5.58
N PHE A 110 1.80 18.49 4.98
CA PHE A 110 0.98 18.06 3.86
C PHE A 110 0.51 16.60 3.99
N MET A 111 -0.64 16.39 4.64
CA MET A 111 -1.42 15.12 4.62
C MET A 111 -2.70 15.27 3.78
N GLY A 112 -2.60 15.90 2.61
CA GLY A 112 -3.75 16.16 1.74
C GLY A 112 -4.27 14.89 1.07
N VAL A 113 -5.55 14.59 1.28
CA VAL A 113 -6.41 13.80 0.38
C VAL A 113 -6.54 14.48 -0.98
#